data_AF-A0A2J6NPS9-F1
#
_entry.id   AF-A0A2J6NPS9-F1
#
_cell.length_a   1.000
_cell.length_b   1.000
_cell.length_c   1.000
_cell.angle_alpha   90.00
_cell.angle_beta   90.00
_cell.angle_gamma   90.00
#
_symmetry.space_group_name_H-M   'P 1'
#
loop_
_entity.id
_entity.type
_entity.pdbx_description
1 polymer ?
#
loop_
_entity_poly.entity_id
_entity_poly.type
_entity_poly.pdbx_seq_one_letter_code
_entity_poly.pdbx_strand_id
1 'polypeptide(L)'
;MNKTFMSGYYQGVIEVAPASLSAAKVEELAVTMTIQHLRHAGVSITTIHDFLIDDLHADTRLVNRYINCDADQLETAQARILAGAFAG
;
A
#
# COMPACT_ATOMS: atom_id res chain seq x y z
N MET A 1 -13.05 -6.41 -8.85
CA MET A 1 -11.96 -5.53 -9.33
C MET A 1 -11.13 -6.30 -10.36
N ASN A 2 -10.64 -5.69 -11.44
CA ASN A 2 -9.71 -6.37 -12.38
C ASN A 2 -8.24 -6.06 -12.03
N LYS A 3 -7.32 -6.93 -12.45
CA LYS A 3 -5.88 -6.83 -12.13
C LYS A 3 -5.24 -5.55 -12.66
N THR A 4 -5.63 -5.09 -13.85
CA THR A 4 -5.10 -3.87 -14.46
C THR A 4 -5.40 -2.65 -13.58
N PHE A 5 -6.62 -2.53 -13.07
CA PHE A 5 -7.01 -1.45 -12.18
C PHE A 5 -6.24 -1.52 -10.85
N MET A 6 -6.13 -2.70 -10.25
CA MET A 6 -5.40 -2.89 -8.99
C MET A 6 -3.91 -2.52 -9.13
N SER A 7 -3.29 -2.94 -10.24
CA SER A 7 -1.89 -2.61 -10.56
C SER A 7 -1.71 -1.12 -10.81
N GLY A 8 -2.65 -0.50 -11.54
CA GLY A 8 -2.66 0.93 -11.80
C GLY A 8 -2.80 1.76 -10.52
N TYR A 9 -3.60 1.31 -9.54
CA TYR A 9 -3.68 1.99 -8.25
C TYR A 9 -2.35 1.94 -7.50
N TYR A 10 -1.74 0.76 -7.39
CA TYR A 10 -0.44 0.59 -6.72
C TYR A 10 0.66 1.43 -7.37
N GLN A 11 0.77 1.38 -8.70
CA GLN A 11 1.73 2.20 -9.46
C GLN A 11 1.44 3.70 -9.33
N GLY A 12 0.17 4.10 -9.35
CA GLY A 12 -0.23 5.48 -9.12
C GLY A 12 0.27 6.02 -7.79
N VAL A 13 0.18 5.24 -6.70
CA VAL A 13 0.72 5.65 -5.39
C VAL A 13 2.24 5.84 -5.44
N ILE A 14 2.98 4.97 -6.14
CA ILE A 14 4.43 5.11 -6.32
C ILE A 14 4.76 6.41 -7.08
N GLU A 15 4.06 6.67 -8.18
CA GLU A 15 4.31 7.82 -9.05
C GLU A 15 4.00 9.17 -8.38
N VAL A 16 3.01 9.21 -7.48
CA VAL A 16 2.63 10.45 -6.78
C VAL A 16 3.24 10.60 -5.39
N ALA A 17 4.04 9.62 -4.93
CA ALA A 17 4.67 9.69 -3.63
C ALA A 17 5.63 10.90 -3.54
N PRO A 18 5.71 11.59 -2.39
CA PRO A 18 6.66 12.68 -2.21
C PRO A 18 8.09 12.26 -2.52
N ALA A 19 8.80 13.05 -3.33
CA ALA A 19 10.17 12.75 -3.76
C ALA A 19 11.19 12.70 -2.61
N SER A 20 10.84 13.24 -1.44
CA SER A 20 11.64 13.16 -0.21
C SER A 20 11.56 11.80 0.50
N LEU A 21 10.61 10.92 0.12
CA LEU A 21 10.55 9.57 0.66
C LEU A 21 11.60 8.66 0.02
N SER A 22 12.20 7.79 0.83
CA SER A 22 13.04 6.71 0.31
C SER A 22 12.19 5.67 -0.42
N ALA A 23 12.79 4.92 -1.35
CA ALA A 23 12.11 3.86 -2.09
C ALA A 23 11.37 2.86 -1.18
N ALA A 24 12.00 2.48 -0.06
CA ALA A 24 11.38 1.59 0.93
C ALA A 24 10.12 2.20 1.58
N LYS A 25 10.10 3.53 1.80
CA LYS A 25 8.92 4.24 2.33
C LYS A 25 7.85 4.45 1.28
N VAL A 26 8.23 4.62 0.01
CA VAL A 26 7.29 4.65 -1.11
C VAL A 26 6.59 3.29 -1.26
N GLU A 27 7.33 2.17 -1.17
CA GLU A 27 6.73 0.84 -1.19
C GLU A 27 5.80 0.60 0.01
N GLU A 28 6.21 1.03 1.21
CA GLU A 28 5.38 0.95 2.42
C GLU A 28 4.07 1.73 2.27
N LEU A 29 4.14 2.92 1.68
CA LEU A 29 2.97 3.74 1.38
C LEU A 29 2.07 3.07 0.33
N ALA A 30 2.65 2.56 -0.76
CA ALA A 30 1.91 1.89 -1.83
C ALA A 30 1.15 0.65 -1.33
N VAL A 31 1.79 -0.19 -0.52
CA VAL A 31 1.13 -1.37 0.06
C VAL A 31 0.00 -0.97 1.01
N THR A 32 0.25 -0.06 1.95
CA THR A 32 -0.77 0.34 2.93
C THR A 32 -1.98 0.99 2.27
N MET A 33 -1.78 1.89 1.31
CA MET A 33 -2.87 2.52 0.56
C MET A 33 -3.61 1.51 -0.32
N THR A 34 -2.91 0.56 -0.93
CA THR A 34 -3.53 -0.47 -1.78
C THR A 34 -4.39 -1.41 -0.97
N ILE A 35 -3.91 -1.88 0.20
CA ILE A 35 -4.70 -2.71 1.12
C ILE A 35 -5.98 -1.96 1.52
N GLN A 36 -5.86 -0.70 1.95
CA GLN A 36 -7.01 0.08 2.39
C GLN A 36 -8.02 0.28 1.25
N HIS A 37 -7.57 0.68 0.06
CA HIS A 37 -8.44 0.92 -1.09
C HIS A 37 -9.18 -0.35 -1.52
N LEU A 38 -8.46 -1.47 -1.66
CA LEU A 38 -9.07 -2.72 -2.10
C LEU A 38 -10.03 -3.31 -1.07
N ARG A 39 -9.74 -3.17 0.23
CA ARG A 39 -10.69 -3.56 1.29
C ARG A 39 -11.95 -2.69 1.25
N HIS A 40 -11.80 -1.39 1.05
CA HIS A 40 -12.95 -0.50 0.90
C HIS A 40 -13.80 -0.84 -0.34
N ALA A 41 -13.16 -1.31 -1.41
CA ALA A 41 -13.83 -1.80 -2.61
C ALA A 41 -14.40 -3.24 -2.49
N GLY A 42 -14.36 -3.84 -1.30
CA GLY A 42 -14.93 -5.17 -1.04
C GLY A 42 -14.10 -6.35 -1.57
N VAL A 43 -12.82 -6.14 -1.90
CA VAL A 43 -11.91 -7.23 -2.29
C VAL A 43 -11.52 -8.04 -1.06
N SER A 44 -11.54 -9.37 -1.17
CA SER A 44 -11.18 -10.25 -0.06
C SER A 44 -9.70 -10.13 0.31
N ILE A 45 -9.38 -10.37 1.58
CA ILE A 45 -8.00 -10.33 2.09
C ILE A 45 -7.09 -11.28 1.32
N THR A 46 -7.56 -12.49 0.99
CA THR A 46 -6.78 -13.46 0.22
C THR A 46 -6.43 -12.93 -1.17
N THR A 47 -7.40 -12.34 -1.89
CA THR A 47 -7.15 -11.75 -3.20
C THR A 47 -6.20 -10.55 -3.13
N ILE A 48 -6.27 -9.74 -2.06
CA ILE A 48 -5.33 -8.61 -1.87
C ILE A 48 -3.92 -9.14 -1.59
N HIS A 49 -3.80 -10.15 -0.73
CA HIS A 49 -2.52 -10.78 -0.40
C HIS A 49 -1.85 -11.38 -1.64
N ASP A 50 -2.57 -12.23 -2.36
CA ASP A 50 -2.05 -12.92 -3.55
C ASP A 50 -1.68 -11.91 -4.65
N PHE A 51 -2.50 -10.86 -4.82
CA PHE A 51 -2.16 -9.76 -5.73
C PHE A 51 -0.86 -9.04 -5.34
N LEU A 52 -0.69 -8.69 -4.06
CA LEU A 52 0.50 -7.94 -3.62
C LEU A 52 1.77 -8.80 -3.71
N ILE A 53 1.69 -10.08 -3.37
CA ILE A 53 2.86 -10.98 -3.32
C ILE A 53 3.14 -11.61 -4.68
N ASP A 54 2.15 -12.23 -5.31
CA ASP A 54 2.37 -13.06 -6.50
C ASP A 54 2.35 -12.23 -7.79
N ASP A 55 1.50 -11.20 -7.85
CA ASP A 55 1.40 -10.37 -9.05
C ASP A 55 2.38 -9.19 -9.03
N LEU A 56 2.43 -8.44 -7.92
CA LEU A 56 3.26 -7.24 -7.80
C LEU A 56 4.65 -7.50 -7.23
N HIS A 57 4.89 -8.69 -6.64
CA HIS A 57 6.17 -9.02 -5.99
C HIS A 57 6.60 -8.02 -4.92
N ALA A 58 5.64 -7.44 -4.18
CA ALA A 58 5.93 -6.54 -3.07
C ALA A 58 6.60 -7.28 -1.90
N ASP A 59 7.31 -6.56 -1.03
CA ASP A 59 7.95 -7.15 0.15
C ASP A 59 6.93 -7.90 1.03
N THR A 60 7.07 -9.23 1.08
CA THR A 60 6.21 -10.13 1.85
C THR A 60 6.13 -9.77 3.33
N ARG A 61 7.22 -9.31 3.95
CA ARG A 61 7.22 -8.89 5.36
C ARG A 61 6.37 -7.65 5.56
N LEU A 62 6.36 -6.77 4.57
CA LEU A 62 5.58 -5.54 4.59
C LEU A 62 4.09 -5.84 4.38
N VAL A 63 3.75 -6.68 3.40
CA VAL A 63 2.37 -7.16 3.19
C VAL A 63 1.84 -7.83 4.46
N ASN A 64 2.58 -8.78 5.04
CA ASN A 64 2.16 -9.50 6.24
C ASN A 64 2.00 -8.61 7.47
N ARG A 65 2.77 -7.51 7.56
CA ARG A 65 2.64 -6.53 8.63
C ARG A 65 1.31 -5.79 8.57
N TYR A 66 0.82 -5.46 7.38
CA TYR A 66 -0.30 -4.52 7.20
C TYR A 66 -1.61 -5.16 6.74
N ILE A 67 -1.58 -6.36 6.15
CA ILE A 67 -2.78 -6.96 5.52
C ILE A 67 -3.95 -7.15 6.50
N ASN A 68 -3.66 -7.37 7.78
CA ASN A 68 -4.65 -7.56 8.85
C ASN A 68 -4.97 -6.27 9.62
N CYS A 69 -4.33 -5.14 9.31
CA CYS A 69 -4.62 -3.87 9.97
C CYS A 69 -6.02 -3.37 9.64
N ASP A 70 -6.72 -2.75 10.59
CA ASP A 70 -7.96 -2.03 10.30
C ASP A 70 -7.71 -0.70 9.56
N ALA A 71 -8.79 0.00 9.19
CA ALA A 71 -8.69 1.27 8.46
C ALA A 71 -7.89 2.33 9.24
N ASP A 72 -8.16 2.50 10.53
CA ASP A 72 -7.50 3.49 11.38
C ASP A 72 -6.00 3.21 11.52
N GLN A 73 -5.62 1.93 11.64
CA GLN A 73 -4.23 1.48 11.69
C GLN A 73 -3.50 1.74 10.36
N LEU A 74 -4.16 1.49 9.23
CA LEU A 74 -3.60 1.77 7.90
C LEU A 74 -3.43 3.27 7.67
N GLU A 75 -4.43 4.08 8.01
CA GLU A 75 -4.37 5.55 7.92
C GLU A 75 -3.27 6.12 8.82
N THR A 76 -3.15 5.60 10.04
CA THR A 76 -2.08 6.00 10.96
C THR A 76 -0.70 5.67 10.39
N ALA A 77 -0.53 4.51 9.76
CA ALA A 77 0.72 4.13 9.12
C ALA A 77 1.06 5.07 7.95
N GLN A 78 0.09 5.34 7.08
CA GLN A 78 0.25 6.26 5.94
C GLN A 78 0.60 7.68 6.41
N ALA A 79 -0.11 8.20 7.41
CA ALA A 79 0.16 9.52 7.98
C ALA A 79 1.58 9.61 8.57
N ARG A 80 2.06 8.56 9.24
CA ARG A 80 3.43 8.50 9.76
C ARG A 80 4.48 8.49 8.65
N ILE A 81 4.23 7.74 7.57
CA ILE A 81 5.13 7.69 6.41
C ILE A 81 5.19 9.07 5.76
N LEU A 82 4.03 9.68 5.49
CA LEU A 82 3.94 11.00 4.88
C LEU A 82 4.52 12.10 5.77
N ALA A 83 4.33 12.04 7.09
CA ALA A 83 4.95 13.01 8.01
C ALA A 83 6.49 13.01 7.88
N GLY A 84 7.10 11.84 7.63
CA GLY A 84 8.53 11.74 7.35
C GLY A 84 8.98 12.45 6.08
N ALA A 85 8.08 12.66 5.11
CA ALA A 85 8.36 13.39 3.88
C ALA A 85 8.49 14.91 4.08
N PHE A 86 7.89 15.44 5.16
CA PHE A 86 7.74 16.89 5.40
C PHE A 86 8.44 17.36 6.69
N ALA A 87 9.15 16.48 7.40
CA ALA A 87 9.87 16.80 8.64
C ALA A 87 11.22 17.53 8.41
N GLY A 88 11.35 18.27 7.30
CA GLY A 88 12.54 19.03 6.91
C GLY A 88 12.61 20.42 7.51
#